data_AF-A0A1F6HQX1-F1
#
_entry.id   AF-A0A1F6HQX1-F1
#
_cell.length_a   1.000
_cell.length_b   1.000
_cell.length_c   1.000
_cell.angle_alpha   90.00
_cell.angle_beta   90.00
_cell.angle_gamma   90.00
#
_symmetry.space_group_name_H-M   'P 1'
#
loop_
_entity.id
_entity.type
_entity.pdbx_description
1 polymer ?
#
loop_
_entity_poly.entity_id
_entity_poly.type
_entity_poly.pdbx_seq_one_letter_code
_entity_poly.pdbx_strand_id
1 'polypeptide(L)'
;MQSVGNVLKKFNPIEDKYISREFQSYGIYLSEMLNDYKHKSLYIKLAKTVHRSILEKALSYCKDANTDTPNKGALFMWKMKQLKDENSQKNEK
;
A
#
# COMPACT_ATOMS: atom_id res chain seq x y z
N MET A 1 17.56 -15.14 -29.43
CA MET A 1 17.51 -14.08 -28.39
C MET A 1 16.73 -12.90 -28.93
N GLN A 2 15.83 -12.31 -28.15
CA GLN A 2 15.16 -11.06 -28.56
C GLN A 2 16.16 -9.90 -28.40
N SER A 3 16.25 -9.00 -29.39
CA SER A 3 17.08 -7.80 -29.28
C SER A 3 16.43 -6.76 -28.35
N VAL A 4 17.26 -5.97 -27.66
CA VAL A 4 16.78 -4.87 -26.79
C VAL A 4 15.86 -3.91 -27.55
N GLY A 5 16.18 -3.60 -28.81
CA GLY A 5 15.34 -2.76 -29.67
C GLY A 5 13.94 -3.32 -29.91
N ASN A 6 13.79 -4.65 -29.99
CA ASN A 6 12.47 -5.28 -30.15
C ASN A 6 11.66 -5.26 -28.84
N VAL A 7 12.31 -5.24 -27.68
CA VAL A 7 11.65 -5.09 -26.38
C VAL A 7 11.12 -3.67 -26.21
N LEU A 8 11.95 -2.67 -26.52
CA LEU A 8 11.59 -1.25 -26.37
C LEU A 8 10.43 -0.83 -27.27
N LYS A 9 10.28 -1.42 -28.47
CA LYS A 9 9.13 -1.16 -29.36
C LYS A 9 7.78 -1.49 -28.74
N LYS A 10 7.72 -2.39 -27.76
CA LYS A 10 6.49 -2.81 -27.06
C LYS A 10 6.33 -2.14 -25.70
N PHE A 11 7.30 -1.34 -25.27
CA PHE A 11 7.28 -0.70 -23.98
C PHE A 11 6.47 0.60 -24.06
N ASN A 12 5.41 0.69 -23.26
CA ASN A 12 4.66 1.93 -23.06
C ASN A 12 5.12 2.56 -21.74
N PRO A 13 5.81 3.72 -21.74
CA PRO A 13 6.26 4.37 -20.51
C PRO A 13 5.12 4.98 -19.68
N ILE A 14 3.93 5.14 -20.27
CA ILE A 14 2.79 5.82 -19.65
C ILE A 14 1.88 4.81 -18.93
N GLU A 15 1.79 3.59 -19.46
CA GLU A 15 0.90 2.56 -18.94
C GLU A 15 1.71 1.38 -18.40
N ASP A 16 1.54 1.11 -17.11
CA ASP A 16 2.07 -0.11 -16.52
C ASP A 16 1.15 -1.29 -16.90
N LYS A 17 1.75 -2.34 -17.45
CA LYS A 17 1.05 -3.57 -17.84
C LYS A 17 0.25 -4.22 -16.71
N TYR A 18 0.68 -4.07 -15.46
CA TYR A 18 0.10 -4.75 -14.30
C TYR A 18 -0.73 -3.83 -13.39
N ILE A 19 -0.61 -2.51 -13.55
CA ILE A 19 -1.34 -1.51 -12.75
C ILE A 19 -2.39 -0.86 -13.64
N SER A 20 -3.61 -1.38 -13.55
CA SER A 20 -4.78 -0.89 -14.31
C SER A 20 -5.69 0.04 -13.50
N ARG A 21 -5.57 0.02 -12.16
CA ARG A 21 -6.47 0.71 -11.24
C ARG A 21 -5.70 1.42 -10.14
N GLU A 22 -6.27 2.52 -9.67
CA GLU A 22 -5.69 3.39 -8.63
C GLU A 22 -5.35 2.61 -7.34
N PHE A 23 -6.23 1.72 -6.86
CA PHE A 23 -5.93 0.93 -5.66
C PHE A 23 -4.76 -0.05 -5.84
N GLN A 24 -4.42 -0.45 -7.07
CA GLN A 24 -3.26 -1.29 -7.34
C GLN A 24 -1.98 -0.48 -7.18
N SER A 25 -1.92 0.71 -7.78
CA SER A 25 -0.80 1.65 -7.57
C SER A 25 -0.65 2.02 -6.09
N TYR A 26 -1.76 2.31 -5.40
CA TYR A 26 -1.71 2.67 -4.00
C TYR A 26 -1.26 1.51 -3.10
N GLY A 27 -1.69 0.28 -3.39
CA GLY A 27 -1.21 -0.90 -2.69
C GLY A 27 0.30 -1.16 -2.86
N ILE A 28 0.83 -0.92 -4.07
CA ILE A 28 2.28 -0.98 -4.32
C ILE A 28 2.99 0.12 -3.53
N TYR A 29 2.51 1.36 -3.61
CA TYR A 29 3.05 2.49 -2.85
C TYR A 29 3.10 2.23 -1.34
N LEU A 30 2.05 1.64 -0.76
CA LEU A 30 2.04 1.24 0.65
C LEU A 30 3.14 0.22 0.96
N SER A 31 3.29 -0.80 0.11
CA SER A 31 4.31 -1.83 0.29
C SER A 31 5.74 -1.28 0.20
N GLU A 32 5.98 -0.30 -0.66
CA GLU A 32 7.27 0.39 -0.79
C GLU A 32 7.56 1.26 0.44
N MET A 33 6.58 2.06 0.87
CA MET A 33 6.73 2.94 2.04
C MET A 33 6.98 2.18 3.34
N LEU A 34 6.39 0.99 3.47
CA LEU A 34 6.57 0.11 4.62
C LEU A 34 7.78 -0.83 4.47
N ASN A 35 8.52 -0.73 3.37
CA ASN A 35 9.62 -1.64 3.01
C ASN A 35 9.22 -3.12 3.11
N ASP A 36 7.99 -3.44 2.71
CA ASP A 36 7.38 -4.78 2.82
C ASP A 36 6.80 -5.23 1.47
N TYR A 37 7.66 -5.21 0.45
CA TYR A 37 7.28 -5.58 -0.91
C TYR A 37 6.87 -7.06 -1.03
N LYS A 38 7.34 -7.91 -0.11
CA LYS A 38 6.98 -9.34 -0.04
C LYS A 38 5.47 -9.53 0.10
N HIS A 39 4.78 -8.63 0.81
CA HIS A 39 3.33 -8.69 1.02
C HIS A 39 2.54 -7.69 0.16
N LYS A 40 3.08 -7.22 -0.98
CA LYS A 40 2.38 -6.26 -1.88
C LYS A 40 0.93 -6.63 -2.21
N SER A 41 0.64 -7.92 -2.39
CA SER A 41 -0.72 -8.42 -2.69
C SER A 41 -1.69 -8.18 -1.54
N LEU A 42 -1.22 -8.22 -0.29
CA LEU A 42 -1.99 -7.87 0.89
C LEU A 42 -2.34 -6.38 0.88
N TYR A 43 -1.36 -5.51 0.64
CA TYR A 43 -1.57 -4.06 0.61
C TYR A 43 -2.51 -3.64 -0.54
N ILE A 44 -2.40 -4.26 -1.72
CA ILE A 44 -3.35 -4.06 -2.82
C ILE A 44 -4.77 -4.47 -2.42
N LYS A 45 -4.92 -5.61 -1.72
CA LYS A 45 -6.24 -6.05 -1.21
C LYS A 45 -6.80 -5.07 -0.18
N LEU A 46 -5.96 -4.55 0.71
CA LEU A 46 -6.37 -3.54 1.69
C LEU A 46 -6.78 -2.24 1.00
N ALA A 47 -6.00 -1.74 0.04
CA ALA A 47 -6.33 -0.56 -0.75
C ALA A 47 -7.67 -0.70 -1.51
N LYS A 48 -8.03 -1.91 -1.93
CA LYS A 48 -9.30 -2.19 -2.61
C LYS A 48 -10.50 -2.21 -1.64
N THR A 49 -10.31 -2.64 -0.40
CA THR A 49 -11.41 -2.97 0.52
C THR A 49 -11.57 -2.00 1.68
N VAL A 50 -10.52 -1.29 2.06
CA VAL A 50 -10.50 -0.34 3.19
C VAL A 50 -10.51 1.08 2.66
N HIS A 51 -11.31 1.94 3.28
CA HIS A 51 -11.38 3.34 2.90
C HIS A 51 -10.02 4.03 3.02
N ARG A 52 -9.64 4.78 1.99
CA ARG A 52 -8.31 5.39 1.85
C ARG A 52 -7.89 6.23 3.05
N SER A 53 -8.82 6.98 3.64
CA SER A 53 -8.54 7.81 4.82
C SER A 53 -7.99 7.01 6.01
N ILE A 54 -8.40 5.74 6.19
CA ILE A 54 -7.88 4.89 7.26
C ILE A 54 -6.44 4.47 6.95
N LEU A 55 -6.17 4.09 5.70
CA LEU A 55 -4.85 3.65 5.25
C LEU A 55 -3.84 4.80 5.29
N GLU A 56 -4.24 6.01 4.88
CA GLU A 56 -3.38 7.20 4.93
C GLU A 56 -3.04 7.61 6.35
N LYS A 57 -4.01 7.57 7.28
CA LYS A 57 -3.76 7.83 8.71
C LYS A 57 -2.82 6.81 9.32
N ALA A 58 -3.02 5.52 9.01
CA ALA A 58 -2.12 4.46 9.46
C ALA A 58 -0.69 4.64 8.90
N LEU A 59 -0.58 5.00 7.61
CA LEU A 59 0.70 5.23 6.97
C LEU A 59 1.43 6.45 7.54
N SER A 60 0.72 7.57 7.76
CA SER A 60 1.30 8.78 8.39
C SER A 60 1.89 8.43 9.75
N TYR A 61 1.11 7.71 10.58
CA TYR A 61 1.60 7.25 11.88
C TYR A 61 2.87 6.41 11.76
N CYS A 62 2.95 5.48 10.80
CA CYS A 62 4.15 4.69 10.57
C CYS A 62 5.35 5.49 10.05
N LYS A 63 5.12 6.60 9.35
CA LYS A 63 6.19 7.51 8.89
C LYS A 63 6.73 8.35 10.05
N ASP A 64 5.84 8.85 10.90
CA ASP A 64 6.19 9.70 12.04
C ASP A 64 6.77 8.90 13.20
N ALA A 65 6.43 7.62 13.30
CA ALA A 65 6.94 6.73 14.33
C ALA A 65 8.44 6.43 14.07
N ASN A 66 9.31 7.22 14.71
CA ASN A 66 10.72 6.89 14.94
C ASN A 66 10.82 5.67 15.86
N THR A 67 10.52 4.51 15.30
CA THR A 67 10.57 3.23 16.00
C THR A 67 11.72 2.44 15.41
N ASP A 68 12.62 1.96 16.27
CA ASP A 68 13.67 0.99 15.93
C ASP A 68 13.11 -0.37 15.49
N THR A 69 11.78 -0.52 15.46
CA THR A 69 11.08 -1.74 15.11
C THR A 69 11.43 -2.15 13.68
N PRO A 70 12.01 -3.35 13.47
CA PRO A 70 12.43 -3.78 12.14
C PRO A 70 11.25 -4.06 11.19
N ASN A 71 10.01 -4.11 11.69
CA ASN A 71 8.84 -4.48 10.90
C ASN A 71 7.77 -3.37 10.88
N LYS A 72 7.91 -2.43 9.94
CA LYS A 72 6.94 -1.35 9.69
C LYS A 72 5.57 -1.87 9.23
N GLY A 73 5.53 -3.00 8.52
CA GLY A 73 4.28 -3.64 8.09
C GLY A 73 3.41 -4.07 9.27
N ALA A 74 4.00 -4.67 10.31
CA ALA A 74 3.28 -5.04 11.53
C ALA A 74 2.70 -3.82 12.26
N LEU A 75 3.49 -2.74 12.38
CA LEU A 75 3.04 -1.49 12.98
C LEU A 75 1.86 -0.87 12.23
N PHE A 76 1.92 -0.90 10.90
CA PHE A 76 0.84 -0.43 10.03
C PHE A 76 -0.45 -1.21 10.26
N MET A 77 -0.36 -2.54 10.30
CA MET A 77 -1.53 -3.41 10.51
C MET A 77 -2.16 -3.19 11.88
N TRP A 78 -1.32 -3.05 12.92
CA TRP A 78 -1.77 -2.72 14.27
C TRP A 78 -2.50 -1.36 14.29
N LYS A 79 -1.91 -0.31 13.70
CA LYS A 79 -2.51 1.03 13.71
C LYS A 79 -3.80 1.08 12.90
N MET A 80 -3.83 0.42 11.74
CA MET A 80 -5.04 0.29 10.92
C MET A 80 -6.18 -0.38 11.70
N LYS A 81 -5.90 -1.43 12.49
CA LYS A 81 -6.90 -2.08 13.34
C LYS A 81 -7.44 -1.10 14.39
N GLN A 82 -6.57 -0.39 15.09
CA GLN A 82 -6.97 0.62 16.09
C GLN A 82 -7.91 1.68 15.48
N LEU A 83 -7.57 2.21 14.30
CA LEU A 83 -8.38 3.21 13.60
C LEU A 83 -9.74 2.67 13.15
N LYS A 84 -9.84 1.37 12.82
CA LYS A 84 -11.12 0.73 12.50
C LYS A 84 -12.00 0.63 13.74
N ASP A 85 -11.43 0.19 14.85
CA ASP A 85 -12.15 0.03 16.12
C ASP A 85 -12.66 1.39 16.63
N GLU A 86 -11.83 2.45 16.55
CA GLU A 86 -12.22 3.82 16.90
C GLU A 86 -13.37 4.37 16.03
N ASN A 87 -13.39 4.04 14.74
CA ASN A 87 -14.49 4.47 13.85
C ASN A 87 -15.79 3.72 14.15
N SER A 88 -15.72 2.43 14.50
CA SER A 88 -16.88 1.66 14.92
C SER A 88 -17.54 2.26 16.17
N GLN A 89 -16.74 2.60 17.19
CA GLN A 89 -17.23 3.20 18.43
C GLN A 89 -17.84 4.60 18.23
N LYS A 90 -17.37 5.36 17.24
CA LYS A 90 -17.92 6.68 16.91
C LYS A 90 -19.29 6.60 16.24
N ASN A 91 -19.59 5.52 15.52
CA ASN A 91 -20.88 5.35 14.87
C ASN A 91 -21.99 4.89 15.84
N GLU A 92 -21.63 4.43 17.04
CA GLU A 92 -22.56 3.97 18.08
C GLU A 92 -22.94 5.06 19.10
N LYS A 93 -22.31 6.24 19.03
CA LYS A 93 -22.61 7.40 19.88
C LYS A 93 -23.30 8.49 19.08
#